data_AF-A0A5J6KXR3-F1
#
_entry.id   AF-A0A5J6KXR3-F1
#
_cell.length_a   1.000
_cell.length_b   1.000
_cell.length_c   1.000
_cell.angle_alpha   90.00
_cell.angle_beta   90.00
_cell.angle_gamma   90.00
#
_symmetry.space_group_name_H-M   'P 1'
#
loop_
_entity.id
_entity.type
_entity.pdbx_description
1 polymer ?
#
loop_
_entity_poly.entity_id
_entity_poly.type
_entity_poly.pdbx_seq_one_letter_code
_entity_poly.pdbx_strand_id
1 'polypeptide(L)'
;MTSEQIRRRASLELLRAEAADEISVLVDERLRSGEDPWDFMEDLPTVDELVVFMLRAENIAEAGNGRPSAARHYRVLRQIALDYPPLTTAVWRLLGQTNTSRRWDAMVRPEAG
;
A
#
# COMPACT_ATOMS: atom_id res chain seq x y z
N MET A 1 -24.25 3.28 10.05
CA MET A 1 -23.02 2.54 9.71
C MET A 1 -21.94 3.58 9.43
N THR A 2 -20.84 3.57 10.19
CA THR A 2 -19.69 4.44 9.91
C THR A 2 -18.95 3.95 8.67
N SER A 3 -18.38 4.87 7.89
CA SER A 3 -17.52 4.58 6.72
C SER A 3 -16.39 3.58 7.04
N GLU A 4 -15.93 3.60 8.28
CA GLU A 4 -14.94 2.70 8.89
C GLU A 4 -15.36 1.22 8.89
N GLN A 5 -16.66 0.90 9.04
CA GLN A 5 -17.15 -0.49 8.96
C GLN A 5 -17.36 -0.97 7.52
N ILE A 6 -17.51 -0.05 6.56
CA ILE A 6 -17.75 -0.37 5.15
C ILE A 6 -16.45 -0.79 4.47
N ARG A 7 -15.32 -0.11 4.74
CA ARG A 7 -14.00 -0.51 4.20
C ARG A 7 -13.39 -1.74 4.84
N ARG A 8 -13.60 -1.96 6.15
CA ARG A 8 -13.28 -3.26 6.81
C ARG A 8 -14.04 -4.45 6.21
N ARG A 9 -15.02 -4.22 5.34
CA ARG A 9 -15.82 -5.23 4.62
C ARG A 9 -15.69 -5.15 3.10
N ALA A 10 -14.81 -4.32 2.55
CA ALA A 10 -14.43 -4.50 1.14
C ALA A 10 -13.87 -5.91 1.00
N SER A 11 -14.40 -6.68 0.06
CA SER A 11 -13.87 -8.03 -0.17
C SER A 11 -12.41 -7.91 -0.57
N LEU A 12 -11.58 -8.88 -0.17
CA LEU A 12 -10.18 -8.88 -0.58
C LEU A 12 -10.03 -8.84 -2.10
N GLU A 13 -10.96 -9.47 -2.83
CA GLU A 13 -10.99 -9.43 -4.29
C GLU A 13 -11.25 -8.03 -4.85
N LEU A 14 -12.11 -7.23 -4.22
CA LEU A 14 -12.29 -5.83 -4.60
C LEU A 14 -11.01 -5.02 -4.36
N LEU A 15 -10.39 -5.17 -3.19
CA LEU A 15 -9.13 -4.49 -2.88
C LEU A 15 -8.02 -4.87 -3.87
N ARG A 16 -7.96 -6.14 -4.29
CA ARG A 16 -7.01 -6.62 -5.30
C ARG A 16 -7.28 -6.04 -6.68
N ALA A 17 -8.55 -5.92 -7.06
CA ALA A 17 -8.92 -5.28 -8.32
C ALA A 17 -8.49 -3.80 -8.32
N GLU A 18 -8.81 -3.05 -7.27
CA GLU A 18 -8.40 -1.65 -7.10
C GLU A 18 -6.87 -1.50 -7.14
N ALA A 19 -6.14 -2.37 -6.44
CA ALA A 19 -4.67 -2.37 -6.47
C ALA A 19 -4.09 -2.70 -7.85
N ALA A 20 -4.69 -3.62 -8.60
CA ALA A 20 -4.24 -3.95 -9.95
C ALA A 20 -4.45 -2.78 -10.93
N ASP A 21 -5.58 -2.06 -10.78
CA ASP A 21 -5.85 -0.86 -11.56
C ASP A 21 -4.86 0.26 -11.23
N GLU A 22 -4.57 0.48 -9.94
CA GLU A 22 -3.60 1.48 -9.48
C GLU A 22 -2.17 1.17 -9.98
N ILE A 23 -1.74 -0.10 -9.97
CA ILE A 23 -0.45 -0.50 -10.57
C ILE A 23 -0.43 -0.18 -12.06
N SER A 24 -1.54 -0.42 -12.76
CA SER A 24 -1.64 -0.13 -14.19
C SER A 24 -1.51 1.37 -14.47
N VAL A 25 -2.15 2.22 -13.65
CA VAL A 25 -2.00 3.69 -13.72
C VAL A 25 -0.55 4.11 -13.49
N LEU A 26 0.11 3.56 -12.47
CA LEU A 26 1.51 3.87 -12.15
C LEU A 26 2.45 3.50 -13.32
N VAL A 27 2.25 2.33 -13.93
CA VAL A 27 3.01 1.91 -15.13
C VAL A 27 2.80 2.92 -16.26
N ASP A 28 1.55 3.27 -16.53
CA ASP A 28 1.16 4.22 -17.57
C ASP A 28 1.80 5.61 -17.39
N GLU A 29 1.85 6.10 -16.15
CA GLU A 29 2.49 7.38 -15.81
C GLU A 29 3.99 7.36 -16.03
N ARG A 30 4.67 6.28 -15.64
CA ARG A 30 6.12 6.12 -15.83
C ARG A 30 6.49 6.00 -17.31
N LEU A 31 5.71 5.27 -18.09
CA LEU A 31 5.84 5.20 -19.54
C LEU A 31 5.70 6.58 -20.19
N ARG A 32 4.69 7.36 -19.80
CA ARG A 32 4.48 8.73 -20.31
C ARG A 32 5.60 9.68 -19.90
N SER A 33 6.25 9.41 -18.77
CA SER A 33 7.42 10.16 -18.28
C SER A 33 8.72 9.78 -18.97
N GLY A 34 8.70 8.78 -19.87
CA GLY A 34 9.87 8.33 -20.63
C GLY A 34 10.82 7.42 -19.86
N GLU A 35 10.37 6.81 -18.76
CA GLU A 35 11.16 5.85 -18.01
C GLU A 35 11.29 4.51 -18.76
N ASP A 36 12.44 3.83 -18.64
CA ASP A 36 12.65 2.51 -19.23
C ASP A 36 11.84 1.45 -18.48
N PRO A 37 10.91 0.73 -19.14
CA PRO A 37 10.15 -0.36 -18.53
C PRO A 37 11.02 -1.41 -17.84
N TRP A 38 12.17 -1.76 -18.42
CA TRP A 38 13.03 -2.79 -17.83
C TRP A 38 13.65 -2.35 -16.51
N ASP A 39 13.87 -1.05 -16.33
CA ASP A 39 14.40 -0.50 -15.09
C ASP A 39 13.35 -0.46 -13.98
N PHE A 40 12.10 -0.04 -14.27
CA PHE A 40 11.11 0.20 -13.20
C PHE A 40 10.16 -0.95 -12.92
N MET A 41 10.01 -1.92 -13.82
CA MET A 41 9.11 -3.04 -13.60
C MET A 41 9.52 -3.90 -12.40
N GLU A 42 10.83 -3.99 -12.09
CA GLU A 42 11.34 -4.69 -10.90
C GLU A 42 11.07 -3.95 -9.58
N ASP A 43 10.80 -2.64 -9.65
CA ASP A 43 10.51 -1.79 -8.49
C ASP A 43 9.02 -1.79 -8.10
N LEU A 44 8.14 -2.32 -8.96
CA LEU A 44 6.70 -2.34 -8.71
C LEU A 44 6.34 -3.25 -7.52
N PRO A 45 5.40 -2.81 -6.66
CA PRO A 45 4.85 -3.70 -5.65
C PRO A 45 4.00 -4.79 -6.31
N THR A 46 3.93 -5.95 -5.67
CA THR A 46 2.87 -6.92 -6.01
C THR A 46 1.49 -6.36 -5.63
N VAL A 47 0.42 -6.90 -6.22
CA VAL A 47 -0.97 -6.53 -5.88
C VAL A 47 -1.22 -6.61 -4.38
N ASP A 48 -0.85 -7.74 -3.74
CA ASP A 48 -1.05 -7.93 -2.30
C ASP A 48 -0.21 -6.96 -1.46
N GLU A 49 0.99 -6.58 -1.90
CA GLU A 49 1.79 -5.56 -1.22
C GLU A 49 1.16 -4.17 -1.34
N LEU A 50 0.61 -3.81 -2.51
CA LEU A 50 -0.11 -2.55 -2.68
C LEU A 50 -1.40 -2.49 -1.86
N VAL A 51 -2.15 -3.60 -1.77
CA VAL A 51 -3.30 -3.69 -0.86
C VAL A 51 -2.90 -3.39 0.58
N VAL A 52 -1.79 -3.98 1.06
CA VAL A 52 -1.28 -3.72 2.42
C VAL A 52 -0.89 -2.25 2.59
N PHE A 53 -0.29 -1.62 1.57
CA PHE A 53 0.05 -0.19 1.62
C PHE A 53 -1.17 0.72 1.69
N MET A 54 -2.22 0.45 0.90
CA MET A 54 -3.46 1.21 0.93
C MET A 54 -4.15 1.10 2.30
N LEU A 55 -4.33 -0.12 2.81
CA LEU A 55 -4.93 -0.36 4.14
C LEU A 55 -4.15 0.32 5.28
N ARG A 56 -2.81 0.33 5.16
CA ARG A 56 -1.92 1.01 6.11
C ARG A 56 -2.07 2.53 6.03
N ALA A 57 -2.12 3.09 4.83
CA ALA A 57 -2.28 4.53 4.60
C ALA A 57 -3.61 5.04 5.18
N GLU A 58 -4.70 4.30 4.97
CA GLU A 58 -6.01 4.60 5.56
C GLU A 58 -5.96 4.59 7.09
N ASN A 59 -5.37 3.55 7.70
CA ASN A 59 -5.19 3.47 9.16
C ASN A 59 -4.36 4.62 9.73
N ILE A 60 -3.39 5.14 8.95
CA ILE A 60 -2.58 6.30 9.37
C ILE A 60 -3.42 7.57 9.28
N ALA A 61 -4.10 7.80 8.16
CA ALA A 61 -4.94 8.97 7.90
C ALA A 61 -6.06 9.12 8.94
N GLU A 62 -6.70 8.01 9.33
CA GLU A 62 -7.77 8.00 10.33
C GLU A 62 -7.32 8.48 11.72
N ALA A 63 -6.03 8.38 12.06
CA ALA A 63 -5.53 8.82 13.36
C ALA A 63 -4.88 10.22 13.37
N GLY A 64 -4.98 10.97 12.27
CA GLY A 64 -4.49 12.35 12.16
C GLY A 64 -2.99 12.51 11.83
N ASN A 65 -2.57 13.77 11.66
CA ASN A 65 -1.31 14.22 11.04
C ASN A 65 0.00 13.95 11.82
N GLY A 66 0.03 13.00 12.75
CA GLY A 66 1.26 12.60 13.44
C GLY A 66 2.07 11.59 12.60
N ARG A 67 3.39 11.81 12.45
CA ARG A 67 4.29 10.79 11.87
C ARG A 67 4.15 9.49 12.68
N PRO A 68 3.77 8.35 12.06
CA PRO A 68 3.60 7.10 12.78
C PRO A 68 4.91 6.64 13.40
N SER A 69 4.89 6.25 14.67
CA SER A 69 6.04 5.59 15.29
C SER A 69 6.23 4.18 14.72
N ALA A 70 7.46 3.65 14.77
CA ALA A 70 7.76 2.28 14.34
C ALA A 70 6.88 1.23 15.07
N ALA A 71 6.63 1.44 16.37
CA ALA A 71 5.74 0.58 17.16
C ALA A 71 4.29 0.62 16.65
N ARG A 72 3.81 1.78 16.18
CA ARG A 72 2.48 1.90 15.58
C ARG A 72 2.42 1.23 14.22
N HIS A 73 3.43 1.42 13.38
CA HIS A 73 3.55 0.75 12.09
C HIS A 73 3.48 -0.77 12.23
N TYR A 74 4.25 -1.34 13.17
CA TYR A 74 4.22 -2.78 13.47
C TYR A 74 2.82 -3.27 13.89
N ARG A 75 2.11 -2.53 14.75
CA ARG A 75 0.75 -2.90 15.18
C ARG A 75 -0.25 -2.90 14.02
N VAL A 76 -0.19 -1.90 13.14
CA VAL A 76 -1.09 -1.81 11.97
C VAL A 76 -0.85 -2.98 11.03
N LEU A 77 0.41 -3.28 10.69
CA LEU A 77 0.74 -4.41 9.82
C LEU A 77 0.28 -5.75 10.42
N ARG A 78 0.48 -5.95 11.72
CA ARG A 78 0.00 -7.14 12.42
C ARG A 78 -1.53 -7.25 12.40
N GLN A 79 -2.24 -6.13 12.53
CA GLN A 79 -3.71 -6.11 12.45
C GLN A 79 -4.19 -6.50 11.05
N ILE A 80 -3.58 -5.97 9.99
CA ILE A 80 -3.91 -6.32 8.60
C ILE A 80 -3.77 -7.82 8.34
N ALA A 81 -2.70 -8.47 8.84
CA ALA A 81 -2.52 -9.91 8.68
C ALA A 81 -3.61 -10.75 9.39
N LEU A 82 -4.17 -10.24 10.48
CA LEU A 82 -5.27 -10.90 11.20
C LEU A 82 -6.60 -10.72 10.47
N ASP A 83 -6.86 -9.52 9.94
CA ASP A 83 -8.12 -9.21 9.25
C ASP A 83 -8.17 -9.80 7.83
N TYR A 84 -7.01 -9.94 7.18
CA TYR A 84 -6.85 -10.48 5.83
C TYR A 84 -5.77 -11.57 5.80
N PRO A 85 -6.05 -12.81 6.27
CA PRO A 85 -5.07 -13.89 6.33
C PRO A 85 -4.32 -14.17 5.01
N PRO A 86 -4.94 -14.07 3.81
CA PRO A 86 -4.21 -14.24 2.55
C PRO A 86 -3.09 -13.21 2.31
N LEU A 87 -3.13 -12.02 2.95
CA LEU A 87 -2.08 -10.99 2.83
C LEU A 87 -0.88 -11.24 3.76
N THR A 88 -0.90 -12.28 4.58
CA THR A 88 0.13 -12.55 5.59
C THR A 88 1.54 -12.56 4.99
N THR A 89 1.75 -13.19 3.85
CA THR A 89 3.06 -13.22 3.18
C THR A 89 3.56 -11.83 2.79
N ALA A 90 2.69 -10.98 2.23
CA ALA A 90 3.01 -9.60 1.89
C ALA A 90 3.36 -8.80 3.15
N VAL A 91 2.58 -8.95 4.22
CA VAL A 91 2.86 -8.32 5.53
C VAL A 91 4.24 -8.74 6.06
N TRP A 92 4.60 -10.02 6.04
CA TRP A 92 5.92 -10.49 6.51
C TRP A 92 7.07 -9.91 5.70
N ARG A 93 6.92 -9.81 4.36
CA ARG A 93 7.93 -9.17 3.51
C ARG A 93 8.14 -7.71 3.90
N LEU A 94 7.07 -7.00 4.23
CA LEU A 94 7.14 -5.59 4.64
C LEU A 94 7.70 -5.43 6.06
N LEU A 95 7.42 -6.35 6.98
CA LEU A 95 8.01 -6.37 8.32
C LEU A 95 9.52 -6.68 8.30
N GLY A 96 9.97 -7.57 7.41
CA GLY A 96 11.37 -7.95 7.27
C GLY A 96 12.25 -6.88 6.59
N GLN A 97 11.63 -5.96 5.86
CA GLN A 97 12.31 -4.82 5.24
C GLN A 97 12.23 -3.62 6.19
N THR A 98 13.26 -3.39 7.02
CA THR A 98 13.24 -2.45 8.17
C THR A 98 13.00 -0.97 7.82
N ASN A 99 12.79 -0.61 6.55
CA ASN A 99 12.41 0.74 6.13
C ASN A 99 11.86 0.71 4.69
N THR A 100 10.61 0.25 4.47
CA THR A 100 10.02 0.16 3.12
C THR A 100 9.53 1.48 2.56
N SER A 101 10.18 2.61 2.86
CA SER A 101 10.15 3.72 1.92
C SER A 101 10.96 3.31 0.68
N ARG A 102 10.51 2.25 -0.03
CA ARG A 102 10.97 2.00 -1.38
C ARG A 102 10.52 3.18 -2.24
N ARG A 103 11.22 3.39 -3.34
CA ARG A 103 11.04 4.48 -4.31
C ARG A 103 9.57 4.83 -4.60
N TRP A 104 8.67 3.84 -4.63
CA TRP A 104 7.23 4.05 -4.87
C TRP A 104 6.48 4.78 -3.73
N ASP A 105 6.88 4.66 -2.45
CA ASP A 105 6.25 5.35 -1.29
C ASP A 105 6.46 6.87 -1.37
N ALA A 106 7.57 7.30 -1.99
CA ALA A 106 7.86 8.71 -2.27
C ALA A 106 7.15 9.24 -3.52
N MET A 107 6.74 8.38 -4.46
CA MET A 107 6.15 8.77 -5.76
C MET A 107 4.62 8.84 -5.76
N VAL A 108 3.93 8.17 -4.83
CA VAL A 108 2.45 8.25 -4.67
C VAL A 108 2.00 9.51 -3.90
N ARG A 109 2.93 10.36 -3.47
CA ARG A 109 2.60 11.75 -3.12
C ARG A 109 2.75 12.63 -4.36
N PRO A 110 1.66 12.99 -5.06
CA PRO A 110 1.72 14.21 -5.83
C PRO A 110 1.98 15.35 -4.83
N GLU A 111 3.08 16.06 -5.05
CA GLU A 111 3.37 17.34 -4.42
C GLU A 111 2.09 18.17 -4.41
N ALA A 112 1.59 18.53 -3.23
CA ALA A 112 0.54 19.52 -3.10
C ALA A 112 1.13 20.87 -3.55
N GLY A 113 0.81 21.26 -4.78
CA GLY A 113 0.98 22.63 -5.29
C GLY A 113 -0.18 23.51 -4.87
#